data_AF-A0A2D9TDD7-F1
#
_entry.id   AF-A0A2D9TDD7-F1
#
_cell.length_a   1.000
_cell.length_b   1.000
_cell.length_c   1.000
_cell.angle_alpha   90.00
_cell.angle_beta   90.00
_cell.angle_gamma   90.00
#
_symmetry.space_group_name_H-M   'P 1'
#
loop_
_entity.id
_entity.type
_entity.pdbx_description
1 polymer ?
#
loop_
_entity_poly.entity_id
_entity_poly.type
_entity_poly.pdbx_seq_one_letter_code
_entity_poly.pdbx_strand_id
1 'polypeptide(L)'
;MTLLVGLAGCFDPEPGAYSCTDDTTCPDSWYCHSDQRCRPDPEGAVDLGSIDMELADMAAPDMDVDMAAPDMDVADACVPGSQRPVDLLFVIDDSGSMIEEQQRLRAGARNLLEALAFGRGADGTSGAFTPVEDLHVGVVTTDIGANDALPGPDCSLPGDNGHLISEVRNGGAGCPSTFSEPYLTFDPSVGFNALADDLACLASVGVMGCGFEQQLEAMARALTPSGVTGIDGQADGANAGFLRPNSVVVVALISDESDCSARDLDLFVVSHPTYSTGEYGNLNLRCAGFPDALHPVGRYVDVLLTHLRGTRNTDVVFAPLVGVAPALVGEDWGDILAAPSQQIAIADDGIQLERACESEGTQAHPGRRFIQLAQLLEEQGGHATLGSICQDDYASYFAGILAEVEPLLTADTCD
;
A
#
# COMPACT_ATOMS: atom_id res chain seq x y z
N MET A 1 17.52 32.25 69.51
CA MET A 1 18.04 30.86 69.48
C MET A 1 17.02 30.04 68.70
N THR A 2 17.25 29.50 67.52
CA THR A 2 18.47 29.39 66.70
C THR A 2 18.05 29.26 65.23
N LEU A 3 18.92 29.73 64.35
CA LEU A 3 18.84 29.94 62.91
C LEU A 3 19.27 28.66 62.11
N LEU A 4 18.94 28.64 60.81
CA LEU A 4 19.48 27.84 59.66
C LEU A 4 19.02 26.37 59.50
N VAL A 5 18.86 25.75 58.31
CA VAL A 5 18.89 26.01 56.84
C VAL A 5 18.35 24.70 56.24
N GLY A 6 17.40 24.67 55.29
CA GLY A 6 17.53 24.95 53.86
C GLY A 6 17.87 23.67 53.07
N LEU A 7 16.97 23.26 52.17
CA LEU A 7 17.29 22.66 50.86
C LEU A 7 16.01 22.61 50.01
N ALA A 8 16.10 23.23 48.85
CA ALA A 8 15.11 23.28 47.80
C ALA A 8 14.91 21.90 47.17
N GLY A 9 13.65 21.57 46.89
CA GLY A 9 13.27 20.61 45.87
C GLY A 9 12.13 21.25 45.10
N CYS A 10 12.39 21.64 43.85
CA CYS A 10 11.34 21.99 42.91
C CYS A 10 10.40 20.78 42.79
N PHE A 11 9.10 21.01 42.95
CA PHE A 11 8.08 20.05 42.55
C PHE A 11 8.16 19.92 41.03
N ASP A 12 8.46 18.73 40.51
CA ASP A 12 8.17 18.40 39.12
C ASP A 12 6.65 18.46 38.93
N PRO A 13 6.12 19.28 38.00
CA PRO A 13 4.70 19.27 37.69
C PRO A 13 4.37 18.02 36.86
N GLU A 14 3.34 17.28 37.27
CA GLU A 14 2.81 16.14 36.54
C GLU A 14 2.36 16.48 35.10
N PRO A 15 2.35 15.51 34.16
CA PRO A 15 1.99 15.74 32.78
C PRO A 15 0.49 16.03 32.64
N GLY A 16 0.15 17.30 32.46
CA GLY A 16 -1.21 17.78 32.18
C GLY A 16 -1.14 19.03 31.29
N ALA A 17 -1.96 19.10 30.24
CA ALA A 17 -1.95 20.22 29.31
C ALA A 17 -2.34 21.54 30.01
N TYR A 18 -1.41 22.49 30.09
CA TYR A 18 -1.65 23.83 30.62
C TYR A 18 -2.21 24.74 29.53
N SER A 19 -3.25 25.50 29.87
CA SER A 19 -3.74 26.56 28.98
C SER A 19 -2.80 27.75 29.02
N CYS A 20 -2.50 28.35 27.88
CA CYS A 20 -1.57 29.47 27.75
C CYS A 20 -2.16 30.63 26.94
N THR A 21 -1.65 31.83 27.18
CA THR A 21 -1.95 33.02 26.36
C THR A 21 -0.75 33.48 25.54
N ASP A 22 0.45 33.11 25.99
CA ASP A 22 1.75 33.35 25.36
C ASP A 22 2.79 32.39 25.95
N ASP A 23 3.99 32.35 25.36
CA ASP A 23 5.07 31.43 25.74
C ASP A 23 5.58 31.65 27.18
N THR A 24 5.40 32.84 27.77
CA THR A 24 5.88 33.12 29.13
C THR A 24 5.07 32.38 30.20
N THR A 25 3.93 31.81 29.82
CA THR A 25 3.06 31.01 30.68
C THR A 25 3.32 29.51 30.58
N CYS A 26 4.21 29.07 29.67
CA CYS A 26 4.57 27.67 29.49
C CYS A 26 5.81 27.28 30.32
N PRO A 27 5.97 25.99 30.66
CA PRO A 27 7.22 25.47 31.21
C PRO A 27 8.42 25.77 30.29
N ASP A 28 9.62 25.87 30.87
CA ASP A 28 10.85 26.04 30.09
C ASP A 28 10.94 24.96 29.00
N SER A 29 11.33 25.35 27.77
CA SER A 29 11.38 24.52 26.54
C SER A 29 10.04 24.13 25.89
N TRP A 30 8.91 24.68 26.35
CA TRP A 30 7.59 24.49 25.76
C TRP A 30 7.05 25.81 25.21
N TYR A 31 6.22 25.74 24.17
CA TYR A 31 5.66 26.89 23.48
C TYR A 31 4.13 26.86 23.53
N CYS A 32 3.50 28.03 23.47
CA CYS A 32 2.06 28.18 23.44
C CYS A 32 1.54 28.02 22.00
N HIS A 33 0.83 26.92 21.74
CA HIS A 33 0.25 26.65 20.43
C HIS A 33 -1.03 27.46 20.21
N SER A 34 -1.45 27.58 18.94
CA SER A 34 -2.65 28.33 18.55
C SER A 34 -3.95 27.83 19.19
N ASP A 35 -3.97 26.59 19.68
CA ASP A 35 -5.06 26.00 20.48
C ASP A 35 -5.01 26.38 21.97
N GLN A 36 -4.15 27.34 22.32
CA GLN A 36 -3.90 27.83 23.68
C GLN A 36 -3.40 26.74 24.62
N ARG A 37 -2.59 25.79 24.14
CA ARG A 37 -1.96 24.76 24.97
C ARG A 37 -0.44 24.75 24.83
N CYS A 38 0.24 24.57 25.96
CA CYS A 38 1.70 24.41 25.97
C CYS A 38 2.09 23.02 25.45
N ARG A 39 3.03 22.95 24.49
CA ARG A 39 3.66 21.70 24.02
C ARG A 39 5.12 21.96 23.63
N PRO A 40 6.03 20.97 23.75
CA PRO A 40 7.38 21.09 23.19
C PRO A 40 7.29 21.03 21.66
N ASP A 41 7.96 21.95 20.96
CA ASP A 41 8.11 21.84 19.50
C ASP A 41 9.33 20.99 19.14
N PRO A 42 9.23 20.09 18.14
CA PRO A 42 10.41 19.44 17.60
C PRO A 42 11.32 20.48 16.95
N GLU A 43 12.61 20.42 17.26
CA GLU A 43 13.62 21.38 16.83
C GLU A 43 13.51 21.72 15.33
N GLY A 44 13.14 22.97 14.99
CA GLY A 44 13.40 23.53 13.65
C GLY A 44 12.28 24.26 12.91
N ALA A 45 11.10 24.52 13.48
CA ALA A 45 10.09 25.33 12.80
C ALA A 45 10.31 26.84 13.06
N VAL A 46 10.65 27.58 12.00
CA VAL A 46 10.76 29.05 12.00
C VAL A 46 9.37 29.70 12.01
N ASP A 47 9.11 30.52 13.03
CA ASP A 47 7.91 31.34 13.19
C ASP A 47 7.92 32.53 12.19
N LEU A 48 6.99 32.50 11.23
CA LEU A 48 6.68 33.63 10.35
C LEU A 48 5.58 34.48 11.00
N GLY A 49 5.95 35.24 12.04
CA GLY A 49 4.97 35.85 12.93
C GLY A 49 5.33 37.20 13.54
N SER A 50 6.01 38.12 12.83
CA SER A 50 5.91 39.59 13.06
C SER A 50 6.98 40.39 12.32
N ILE A 51 6.63 41.08 11.23
CA ILE A 51 7.31 42.35 10.89
C ILE A 51 6.29 43.36 10.39
N ASP A 52 6.21 44.45 11.15
CA ASP A 52 5.38 45.61 10.94
C ASP A 52 5.66 46.34 9.63
N MET A 53 4.60 46.95 9.12
CA MET A 53 4.52 47.74 7.90
C MET A 53 5.07 49.16 8.17
N GLU A 54 6.29 49.47 7.72
CA GLU A 54 6.72 50.86 7.55
C GLU A 54 7.51 51.05 6.24
N LEU A 55 6.95 51.88 5.35
CA LEU A 55 7.55 52.32 4.10
C LEU A 55 8.72 53.29 4.39
N ALA A 56 9.92 52.95 3.92
CA ALA A 56 10.92 53.94 3.54
C ALA A 56 11.81 53.42 2.39
N ASP A 57 11.61 54.07 1.25
CA ASP A 57 12.45 54.18 0.06
C ASP A 57 13.96 54.16 0.35
N MET A 58 14.70 53.11 -0.04
CA MET A 58 16.12 53.16 -0.44
C MET A 58 16.52 51.96 -1.31
N ALA A 59 17.28 52.27 -2.36
CA ALA A 59 17.73 51.44 -3.48
C ALA A 59 18.37 50.08 -3.14
N ALA A 60 18.14 49.12 -4.04
CA ALA A 60 18.73 47.79 -4.09
C ALA A 60 20.26 47.79 -4.23
N PRO A 61 20.92 46.72 -3.77
CA PRO A 61 21.99 46.09 -4.52
C PRO A 61 21.59 44.66 -4.92
N ASP A 62 21.83 44.34 -6.19
CA ASP A 62 21.72 43.01 -6.76
C ASP A 62 22.59 42.02 -5.96
N MET A 63 21.97 41.00 -5.38
CA MET A 63 22.62 39.75 -5.01
C MET A 63 21.83 38.61 -5.64
N ASP A 64 22.38 38.08 -6.73
CA ASP A 64 21.99 36.81 -7.33
C ASP A 64 22.17 35.70 -6.28
N VAL A 65 21.07 35.29 -5.66
CA VAL A 65 21.00 33.99 -4.98
C VAL A 65 20.37 33.05 -5.97
N ASP A 66 21.23 32.29 -6.62
CA ASP A 66 20.90 31.15 -7.46
C ASP A 66 20.21 30.09 -6.58
N MET A 67 18.89 30.21 -6.45
CA MET A 67 18.05 29.12 -5.97
C MET A 67 18.01 28.09 -7.09
N ALA A 68 19.07 27.27 -7.17
CA ALA A 68 19.06 26.07 -7.95
C ALA A 68 17.83 25.27 -7.53
N ALA A 69 16.83 25.23 -8.41
CA ALA A 69 15.81 24.20 -8.38
C ALA A 69 16.56 22.85 -8.27
N PRO A 70 16.05 21.86 -7.52
CA PRO A 70 16.63 20.53 -7.59
C PRO A 70 16.64 20.15 -9.07
N ASP A 71 17.82 19.77 -9.57
CA ASP A 71 18.03 19.33 -10.94
C ASP A 71 16.95 18.29 -11.27
N MET A 72 15.94 18.70 -12.04
CA MET A 72 15.10 17.76 -12.74
C MET A 72 16.00 17.17 -13.81
N ASP A 73 16.56 16.00 -13.53
CA ASP A 73 17.36 15.26 -14.49
C ASP A 73 16.61 15.20 -15.83
N VAL A 74 17.23 15.76 -16.86
CA VAL A 74 16.71 15.83 -18.25
C VAL A 74 16.67 14.42 -18.90
N ALA A 75 16.89 13.36 -18.12
CA ALA A 75 16.84 11.96 -18.53
C ALA A 75 15.43 11.35 -18.51
N ASP A 76 14.45 11.97 -17.84
CA ASP A 76 13.07 11.47 -17.68
C ASP A 76 12.06 11.98 -18.73
N ALA A 77 12.55 12.55 -19.83
CA ALA A 77 11.66 13.02 -20.89
C ALA A 77 11.04 11.81 -21.62
N CYS A 78 9.73 11.61 -21.43
CA CYS A 78 8.93 10.72 -22.26
C CYS A 78 9.21 10.99 -23.75
N VAL A 79 9.40 9.92 -24.53
CA VAL A 79 9.56 9.98 -25.99
C VAL A 79 8.35 9.31 -26.63
N PRO A 80 7.52 10.02 -27.44
CA PRO A 80 6.37 9.38 -28.06
C PRO A 80 6.80 8.20 -28.93
N GLY A 81 6.12 7.07 -28.77
CA GLY A 81 6.44 5.81 -29.43
C GLY A 81 7.58 5.02 -28.81
N SER A 82 8.20 5.46 -27.70
CA SER A 82 9.11 4.62 -26.93
C SER A 82 8.34 3.62 -26.07
N GLN A 83 8.97 2.48 -25.81
CA GLN A 83 8.47 1.52 -24.84
C GLN A 83 8.55 2.14 -23.43
N ARG A 84 7.48 1.96 -22.66
CA ARG A 84 7.41 2.41 -21.26
C ARG A 84 7.96 1.34 -20.31
N PRO A 85 8.65 1.74 -19.22
CA PRO A 85 9.00 0.82 -18.14
C PRO A 85 7.76 0.25 -17.45
N VAL A 86 7.90 -0.90 -16.80
CA VAL A 86 6.80 -1.54 -16.03
C VAL A 86 7.21 -1.71 -14.57
N ASP A 87 6.45 -1.16 -13.63
CA ASP A 87 6.63 -1.37 -12.20
C ASP A 87 5.53 -2.30 -11.68
N LEU A 88 5.87 -3.56 -11.38
CA LEU A 88 4.93 -4.58 -10.93
C LEU A 88 5.04 -4.77 -9.41
N LEU A 89 4.01 -4.37 -8.67
CA LEU A 89 3.88 -4.59 -7.24
C LEU A 89 2.98 -5.80 -6.97
N PHE A 90 3.51 -6.81 -6.27
CA PHE A 90 2.70 -7.84 -5.64
C PHE A 90 2.36 -7.44 -4.20
N VAL A 91 1.07 -7.45 -3.88
CA VAL A 91 0.55 -7.29 -2.51
C VAL A 91 0.01 -8.66 -2.10
N ILE A 92 0.74 -9.36 -1.24
CA ILE A 92 0.47 -10.77 -0.93
C ILE A 92 0.00 -10.90 0.50
N ASP A 93 -1.18 -11.46 0.67
CA ASP A 93 -1.69 -11.89 1.96
C ASP A 93 -0.80 -13.01 2.55
N ASP A 94 -0.25 -12.71 3.72
CA ASP A 94 0.65 -13.57 4.48
C ASP A 94 0.00 -14.14 5.75
N SER A 95 -1.34 -14.22 5.74
CA SER A 95 -2.14 -14.89 6.76
C SER A 95 -2.06 -16.42 6.65
N GLY A 96 -2.57 -17.09 7.69
CA GLY A 96 -2.47 -18.53 7.89
C GLY A 96 -3.08 -19.41 6.79
N SER A 97 -4.06 -18.89 6.04
CA SER A 97 -4.81 -19.63 5.02
C SER A 97 -4.15 -19.64 3.65
N MET A 98 -3.20 -18.74 3.38
CA MET A 98 -2.69 -18.43 2.04
C MET A 98 -1.63 -19.40 1.47
N ILE A 99 -1.42 -20.58 2.08
CA ILE A 99 -0.32 -21.48 1.67
C ILE A 99 -0.52 -21.97 0.23
N GLU A 100 -1.71 -22.47 -0.09
CA GLU A 100 -2.06 -23.03 -1.39
C GLU A 100 -2.06 -21.96 -2.49
N GLU A 101 -2.56 -20.77 -2.17
CA GLU A 101 -2.67 -19.61 -3.04
C GLU A 101 -1.28 -19.07 -3.41
N GLN A 102 -0.38 -18.96 -2.43
CA GLN A 102 1.01 -18.56 -2.70
C GLN A 102 1.73 -19.58 -3.61
N GLN A 103 1.43 -20.88 -3.50
CA GLN A 103 2.00 -21.89 -4.41
C GLN A 103 1.49 -21.70 -5.86
N ARG A 104 0.19 -21.47 -6.05
CA ARG A 104 -0.39 -21.19 -7.37
C ARG A 104 0.13 -19.86 -7.94
N LEU A 105 0.27 -18.85 -7.10
CA LEU A 105 0.84 -17.55 -7.46
C LEU A 105 2.23 -17.71 -8.06
N ARG A 106 3.13 -18.44 -7.39
CA ARG A 106 4.49 -18.69 -7.89
C ARG A 106 4.52 -19.40 -9.23
N ALA A 107 3.63 -20.39 -9.42
CA ALA A 107 3.53 -21.12 -10.68
C ALA A 107 3.07 -20.21 -11.83
N GLY A 108 2.10 -19.33 -11.58
CA GLY A 108 1.54 -18.45 -12.61
C GLY A 108 2.35 -17.18 -12.87
N ALA A 109 2.96 -16.57 -11.84
CA ALA A 109 3.70 -15.31 -11.97
C ALA A 109 4.88 -15.43 -12.94
N ARG A 110 5.51 -16.62 -12.99
CA ARG A 110 6.53 -16.94 -14.01
C ARG A 110 6.01 -16.71 -15.44
N ASN A 111 4.76 -17.08 -15.74
CA ASN A 111 4.19 -16.93 -17.07
C ASN A 111 3.93 -15.46 -17.42
N LEU A 112 3.46 -14.66 -16.46
CA LEU A 112 3.29 -13.20 -16.65
C LEU A 112 4.62 -12.56 -17.02
N LEU A 113 5.65 -12.80 -16.20
CA LEU A 113 6.94 -12.18 -16.43
C LEU A 113 7.55 -12.68 -17.76
N GLU A 114 7.37 -13.97 -18.13
CA GLU A 114 7.81 -14.48 -19.45
C GLU A 114 7.13 -13.75 -20.59
N ALA A 115 5.83 -13.51 -20.46
CA ALA A 115 5.07 -12.82 -21.48
C ALA A 115 5.57 -11.37 -21.67
N LEU A 116 5.83 -10.65 -20.59
CA LEU A 116 6.42 -9.31 -20.62
C LEU A 116 7.81 -9.32 -21.27
N ALA A 117 8.70 -10.23 -20.85
CA ALA A 117 10.08 -10.31 -21.32
C ALA A 117 10.24 -10.84 -22.76
N PHE A 118 9.19 -11.44 -23.34
CA PHE A 118 9.23 -11.98 -24.71
C PHE A 118 8.16 -11.39 -25.63
N GLY A 119 7.41 -10.38 -25.19
CA GLY A 119 6.39 -9.74 -26.01
C GLY A 119 5.24 -10.69 -26.39
N ARG A 120 4.79 -11.54 -25.47
CA ARG A 120 3.66 -12.45 -25.72
C ARG A 120 2.37 -11.83 -25.22
N GLY A 121 1.37 -11.77 -26.09
CA GLY A 121 0.03 -11.27 -25.76
C GLY A 121 -0.71 -12.21 -24.81
N ALA A 122 -1.82 -11.71 -24.25
CA ALA A 122 -2.69 -12.47 -23.35
C ALA A 122 -3.26 -13.75 -23.98
N ASP A 123 -3.39 -13.79 -25.31
CA ASP A 123 -3.85 -14.94 -26.09
C ASP A 123 -2.72 -15.93 -26.44
N GLY A 124 -1.49 -15.66 -25.99
CA GLY A 124 -0.29 -16.43 -26.30
C GLY A 124 0.37 -16.06 -27.63
N THR A 125 -0.15 -15.05 -28.35
CA THR A 125 0.44 -14.57 -29.60
C THR A 125 1.84 -14.01 -29.35
N SER A 126 2.83 -14.54 -30.06
CA SER A 126 4.21 -14.05 -29.97
C SER A 126 4.40 -12.78 -30.78
N GLY A 127 5.09 -11.79 -30.21
CA GLY A 127 5.30 -10.47 -30.84
C GLY A 127 4.06 -9.60 -30.83
N ALA A 128 3.18 -9.76 -29.82
CA ALA A 128 2.03 -8.88 -29.61
C ALA A 128 2.49 -7.45 -29.29
N PHE A 129 3.57 -7.33 -28.51
CA PHE A 129 4.24 -6.07 -28.19
C PHE A 129 5.77 -6.26 -28.21
N THR A 130 6.51 -5.14 -28.22
CA THR A 130 7.97 -5.16 -28.05
C THR A 130 8.30 -5.74 -26.67
N PRO A 131 9.23 -6.71 -26.53
CA PRO A 131 9.63 -7.23 -25.21
C PRO A 131 9.98 -6.12 -24.22
N VAL A 132 9.48 -6.18 -22.99
CA VAL A 132 9.78 -5.19 -21.94
C VAL A 132 11.22 -5.35 -21.50
N GLU A 133 12.03 -4.33 -21.73
CA GLU A 133 13.45 -4.33 -21.35
C GLU A 133 13.71 -3.75 -19.96
N ASP A 134 12.78 -2.96 -19.42
CA ASP A 134 12.95 -2.23 -18.16
C ASP A 134 11.80 -2.50 -17.17
N LEU A 135 12.00 -3.48 -16.29
CA LEU A 135 10.98 -4.01 -15.39
C LEU A 135 11.47 -4.00 -13.94
N HIS A 136 10.69 -3.38 -13.04
CA HIS A 136 10.84 -3.50 -11.59
C HIS A 136 9.76 -4.42 -11.04
N VAL A 137 10.12 -5.32 -10.13
CA VAL A 137 9.17 -6.20 -9.43
C VAL A 137 9.36 -6.08 -7.93
N GLY A 138 8.32 -5.59 -7.25
CA GLY A 138 8.28 -5.43 -5.80
C GLY A 138 7.29 -6.39 -5.16
N VAL A 139 7.53 -6.75 -3.90
CA VAL A 139 6.61 -7.55 -3.08
C VAL A 139 6.40 -6.85 -1.74
N VAL A 140 5.15 -6.65 -1.33
CA VAL A 140 4.76 -6.28 0.04
C VAL A 140 3.79 -7.30 0.60
N THR A 141 3.74 -7.44 1.92
CA THR A 141 2.69 -8.20 2.61
C THR A 141 1.49 -7.33 2.91
N THR A 142 0.45 -7.95 3.47
CA THR A 142 -0.74 -7.27 3.99
C THR A 142 -0.62 -6.86 5.45
N ASP A 143 0.49 -7.22 6.10
CA ASP A 143 0.75 -6.94 7.51
C ASP A 143 1.27 -5.52 7.70
N ILE A 144 0.41 -4.62 8.19
CA ILE A 144 0.82 -3.29 8.66
C ILE A 144 0.67 -3.14 10.18
N GLY A 145 0.52 -4.29 10.86
CA GLY A 145 0.10 -4.40 12.25
C GLY A 145 -1.36 -4.00 12.47
N ALA A 146 -1.89 -4.35 13.63
CA ALA A 146 -3.27 -4.04 14.02
C ALA A 146 -3.31 -3.22 15.31
N ASN A 147 -2.70 -3.75 16.38
CA ASN A 147 -2.63 -3.09 17.68
C ASN A 147 -1.59 -3.80 18.57
N ASP A 148 -0.70 -3.05 19.22
CA ASP A 148 0.33 -3.60 20.13
C ASP A 148 -0.25 -4.33 21.35
N ALA A 149 -1.53 -4.12 21.67
CA ALA A 149 -2.22 -4.79 22.77
C ALA A 149 -2.84 -6.15 22.41
N LEU A 150 -2.78 -6.57 21.14
CA LEU A 150 -3.35 -7.84 20.70
C LEU A 150 -2.44 -9.04 20.99
N PRO A 151 -2.94 -10.10 21.64
CA PRO A 151 -2.25 -11.37 21.70
C PRO A 151 -2.47 -12.18 20.41
N GLY A 152 -1.43 -12.32 19.59
CA GLY A 152 -1.40 -13.11 18.35
C GLY A 152 -0.02 -13.03 17.70
N PRO A 153 0.34 -13.92 16.76
CA PRO A 153 1.56 -13.74 15.99
C PRO A 153 1.50 -12.41 15.21
N ASP A 154 2.57 -11.64 15.35
CA ASP A 154 3.04 -10.55 14.48
C ASP A 154 2.11 -9.36 14.15
N CYS A 155 0.91 -9.26 14.74
CA CYS A 155 0.03 -8.07 14.64
C CYS A 155 0.52 -6.78 15.35
N SER A 156 1.78 -6.75 15.81
CA SER A 156 2.35 -5.55 16.44
C SER A 156 2.58 -4.47 15.40
N LEU A 157 2.31 -3.22 15.75
CA LEU A 157 2.66 -2.11 14.86
C LEU A 157 4.20 -1.97 14.80
N PRO A 158 4.75 -1.61 13.63
CA PRO A 158 4.06 -1.23 12.39
C PRO A 158 3.85 -2.39 11.39
N GLY A 159 3.96 -3.65 11.80
CA GLY A 159 4.05 -4.79 10.88
C GLY A 159 5.20 -4.58 9.88
N ASP A 160 4.93 -4.88 8.60
CA ASP A 160 5.82 -4.57 7.48
C ASP A 160 5.64 -3.15 6.93
N ASN A 161 4.61 -2.42 7.38
CA ASN A 161 4.39 -1.00 7.07
C ASN A 161 4.29 -0.64 5.57
N GLY A 162 4.04 -1.61 4.70
CA GLY A 162 4.13 -1.42 3.24
C GLY A 162 5.56 -1.27 2.71
N HIS A 163 6.57 -1.72 3.47
CA HIS A 163 7.93 -1.84 2.99
C HIS A 163 8.04 -3.02 2.02
N LEU A 164 8.72 -2.79 0.91
CA LEU A 164 9.09 -3.84 -0.01
C LEU A 164 10.01 -4.85 0.67
N ILE A 165 9.69 -6.13 0.53
CA ILE A 165 10.38 -7.23 1.18
C ILE A 165 11.58 -7.64 0.35
N SER A 166 12.76 -7.55 0.96
CA SER A 166 14.00 -8.10 0.41
C SER A 166 14.48 -9.35 1.16
N GLU A 167 13.93 -9.66 2.33
CA GLU A 167 14.23 -10.88 3.09
C GLU A 167 13.36 -12.05 2.60
N VAL A 168 14.01 -13.18 2.29
CA VAL A 168 13.29 -14.38 1.89
C VAL A 168 12.80 -15.12 3.14
N ARG A 169 11.48 -15.09 3.37
CA ARG A 169 10.85 -15.65 4.57
C ARG A 169 10.56 -17.13 4.47
N ASN A 170 10.01 -17.58 3.34
CA ASN A 170 9.60 -18.98 3.14
C ASN A 170 10.07 -19.56 1.80
N GLY A 171 11.25 -19.13 1.34
CA GLY A 171 11.86 -19.62 0.11
C GLY A 171 12.29 -21.09 0.19
N GLY A 172 12.19 -21.79 -0.95
CA GLY A 172 12.66 -23.17 -1.08
C GLY A 172 14.18 -23.30 -1.07
N ALA A 173 14.67 -24.54 -1.12
CA ALA A 173 16.11 -24.80 -1.25
C ALA A 173 16.65 -24.15 -2.53
N GLY A 174 17.64 -23.26 -2.39
CA GLY A 174 18.25 -22.51 -3.50
C GLY A 174 17.95 -21.02 -3.49
N CYS A 175 16.97 -20.56 -2.71
CA CYS A 175 16.74 -19.14 -2.51
C CYS A 175 17.87 -18.49 -1.70
N PRO A 176 18.28 -17.24 -2.04
CA PRO A 176 19.11 -16.46 -1.14
C PRO A 176 18.33 -16.15 0.15
N SER A 177 19.03 -15.78 1.22
CA SER A 177 18.35 -15.32 2.44
C SER A 177 17.82 -13.89 2.31
N THR A 178 18.44 -13.08 1.48
CA THR A 178 18.06 -11.68 1.24
C THR A 178 18.56 -11.19 -0.11
N PHE A 179 17.86 -10.21 -0.67
CA PHE A 179 18.24 -9.46 -1.85
C PHE A 179 18.85 -8.11 -1.44
N SER A 180 19.79 -7.61 -2.25
CA SER A 180 20.49 -6.35 -1.94
C SER A 180 19.60 -5.12 -2.10
N GLU A 181 18.63 -5.18 -3.02
CA GLU A 181 17.69 -4.11 -3.32
C GLU A 181 16.28 -4.51 -2.87
N PRO A 182 15.41 -3.54 -2.53
CA PRO A 182 14.04 -3.80 -2.11
C PRO A 182 13.13 -4.32 -3.24
N TYR A 183 13.56 -4.23 -4.50
CA TYR A 183 12.83 -4.74 -5.66
C TYR A 183 13.78 -5.45 -6.61
N LEU A 184 13.23 -6.37 -7.40
CA LEU A 184 13.94 -7.08 -8.45
C LEU A 184 13.93 -6.25 -9.73
N THR A 185 15.00 -6.36 -10.52
CA THR A 185 15.09 -5.73 -11.84
C THR A 185 15.31 -6.77 -12.92
N PHE A 186 14.74 -6.55 -14.10
CA PHE A 186 15.05 -7.38 -15.25
C PHE A 186 16.38 -6.94 -15.88
N ASP A 187 17.33 -7.88 -15.96
CA ASP A 187 18.55 -7.72 -16.76
C ASP A 187 18.47 -8.63 -18.00
N PRO A 188 18.24 -8.07 -19.21
CA PRO A 188 18.20 -8.83 -20.45
C PRO A 188 19.47 -9.67 -20.73
N SER A 189 20.62 -9.30 -20.15
CA SER A 189 21.89 -9.98 -20.33
C SER A 189 22.07 -11.22 -19.44
N VAL A 190 21.46 -11.22 -18.25
CA VAL A 190 21.40 -12.37 -17.33
C VAL A 190 20.25 -13.29 -17.72
N GLY A 191 19.19 -12.71 -18.26
CA GLY A 191 18.05 -13.40 -18.82
C GLY A 191 16.94 -13.66 -17.81
N PHE A 192 15.77 -13.93 -18.37
CA PHE A 192 14.49 -13.98 -17.68
C PHE A 192 14.41 -14.98 -16.51
N ASN A 193 15.02 -16.15 -16.64
CA ASN A 193 14.86 -17.21 -15.65
C ASN A 193 15.37 -16.79 -14.25
N ALA A 194 16.40 -15.94 -14.18
CA ALA A 194 16.89 -15.44 -12.90
C ALA A 194 15.83 -14.59 -12.18
N LEU A 195 15.22 -13.64 -12.90
CA LEU A 195 14.15 -12.80 -12.34
C LEU A 195 12.95 -13.65 -11.86
N ALA A 196 12.55 -14.65 -12.65
CA ALA A 196 11.44 -15.53 -12.28
C ALA A 196 11.74 -16.40 -11.06
N ASP A 197 12.96 -16.94 -10.96
CA ASP A 197 13.41 -17.73 -9.82
C ASP A 197 13.50 -16.85 -8.56
N ASP A 198 14.03 -15.63 -8.69
CA ASP A 198 14.13 -14.64 -7.61
C ASP A 198 12.74 -14.20 -7.12
N LEU A 199 11.80 -13.92 -8.04
CA LEU A 199 10.42 -13.63 -7.66
C LEU A 199 9.78 -14.83 -6.96
N ALA A 200 10.02 -16.06 -7.44
CA ALA A 200 9.47 -17.24 -6.79
C ALA A 200 10.00 -17.42 -5.35
N CYS A 201 11.21 -16.92 -5.06
CA CYS A 201 11.75 -16.86 -3.70
C CYS A 201 11.08 -15.77 -2.86
N LEU A 202 10.96 -14.54 -3.37
CA LEU A 202 10.37 -13.41 -2.64
C LEU A 202 8.86 -13.52 -2.43
N ALA A 203 8.11 -14.00 -3.42
CA ALA A 203 6.66 -14.13 -3.34
C ALA A 203 6.19 -15.22 -2.35
N SER A 204 7.12 -16.03 -1.82
CA SER A 204 6.85 -16.94 -0.69
C SER A 204 7.00 -16.18 0.63
N VAL A 205 6.05 -15.28 0.90
CA VAL A 205 6.11 -14.35 2.04
C VAL A 205 5.86 -15.03 3.38
N GLY A 206 5.30 -16.25 3.37
CA GLY A 206 4.94 -16.98 4.59
C GLY A 206 3.49 -16.79 4.96
N VAL A 207 3.08 -17.41 6.07
CA VAL A 207 1.67 -17.46 6.55
C VAL A 207 1.56 -17.13 8.04
N MET A 208 2.50 -16.34 8.52
CA MET A 208 2.62 -15.97 9.94
C MET A 208 2.31 -14.49 10.19
N GLY A 209 1.91 -13.75 9.15
CA GLY A 209 1.53 -12.35 9.25
C GLY A 209 0.25 -12.15 10.06
N CYS A 210 -0.05 -10.89 10.32
CA CYS A 210 -1.22 -10.51 11.07
C CYS A 210 -2.53 -10.97 10.40
N GLY A 211 -3.34 -11.73 11.14
CA GLY A 211 -4.69 -12.18 10.71
C GLY A 211 -5.77 -11.08 10.68
N PHE A 212 -5.34 -9.82 10.55
CA PHE A 212 -6.18 -8.65 10.29
C PHE A 212 -5.55 -7.93 9.11
N GLU A 213 -5.83 -8.45 7.93
CA GLU A 213 -5.14 -8.10 6.70
C GLU A 213 -5.59 -6.71 6.23
N GLN A 214 -4.62 -5.86 5.88
CA GLN A 214 -4.87 -4.49 5.46
C GLN A 214 -4.24 -4.24 4.09
N GLN A 215 -4.66 -5.05 3.12
CA GLN A 215 -4.16 -5.11 1.75
C GLN A 215 -4.16 -3.73 1.09
N LEU A 216 -5.27 -2.98 1.17
CA LEU A 216 -5.38 -1.68 0.51
C LEU A 216 -4.50 -0.62 1.16
N GLU A 217 -4.36 -0.63 2.49
CA GLU A 217 -3.47 0.28 3.20
C GLU A 217 -2.00 -0.10 3.02
N ALA A 218 -1.64 -1.38 2.96
CA ALA A 218 -0.29 -1.84 2.62
C ALA A 218 0.12 -1.37 1.21
N MET A 219 -0.77 -1.56 0.22
CA MET A 219 -0.62 -1.00 -1.14
C MET A 219 -0.43 0.52 -1.09
N ALA A 220 -1.27 1.22 -0.32
CA ALA A 220 -1.22 2.67 -0.24
C ALA A 220 0.10 3.17 0.33
N ARG A 221 0.55 2.61 1.45
CA ARG A 221 1.84 2.95 2.06
C ARG A 221 3.00 2.66 1.12
N ALA A 222 2.95 1.54 0.40
CA ALA A 222 4.01 1.15 -0.51
C ALA A 222 4.24 2.14 -1.66
N LEU A 223 3.14 2.69 -2.20
CA LEU A 223 3.12 3.49 -3.43
C LEU A 223 3.09 5.01 -3.20
N THR A 224 2.73 5.45 -2.00
CA THR A 224 2.58 6.87 -1.68
C THR A 224 3.91 7.46 -1.16
N PRO A 225 4.32 8.67 -1.60
CA PRO A 225 5.41 9.40 -0.98
C PRO A 225 5.16 9.72 0.50
N SER A 226 6.24 9.87 1.26
CA SER A 226 6.20 10.43 2.59
C SER A 226 5.58 11.85 2.58
N GLY A 227 4.92 12.21 3.68
CA GLY A 227 4.31 13.54 3.84
C GLY A 227 2.90 13.71 3.25
N VAL A 228 2.36 12.71 2.52
CA VAL A 228 0.94 12.70 2.16
C VAL A 228 0.10 12.53 3.43
N THR A 229 -0.80 13.47 3.68
CA THR A 229 -1.53 13.53 4.95
C THR A 229 -2.39 12.28 5.16
N GLY A 230 -2.15 11.60 6.27
CA GLY A 230 -2.94 10.46 6.70
C GLY A 230 -2.55 9.13 6.05
N ILE A 231 -1.50 9.06 5.23
CA ILE A 231 -0.89 7.81 4.75
C ILE A 231 0.57 7.83 5.19
N ASP A 232 1.04 6.75 5.82
CA ASP A 232 2.47 6.58 6.14
C ASP A 232 3.23 6.09 4.90
N GLY A 233 3.40 6.99 3.93
CA GLY A 233 3.94 6.69 2.60
C GLY A 233 5.44 6.34 2.61
N GLN A 234 5.80 5.30 1.86
CA GLN A 234 7.12 4.70 1.83
C GLN A 234 7.83 4.82 0.47
N ALA A 235 7.18 5.38 -0.56
CA ALA A 235 7.68 5.38 -1.95
C ALA A 235 8.98 6.17 -2.17
N ASP A 236 9.29 7.12 -1.31
CA ASP A 236 10.56 7.89 -1.27
C ASP A 236 11.40 7.58 -0.02
N GLY A 237 10.94 6.65 0.82
CA GLY A 237 11.61 6.13 2.00
C GLY A 237 12.12 4.70 1.78
N ALA A 238 11.52 3.72 2.47
CA ALA A 238 11.92 2.32 2.39
C ALA A 238 11.83 1.72 0.98
N ASN A 239 10.94 2.25 0.13
CA ASN A 239 10.70 1.76 -1.23
C ASN A 239 11.30 2.69 -2.30
N ALA A 240 12.21 3.59 -1.91
CA ALA A 240 12.83 4.52 -2.83
C ALA A 240 13.47 3.79 -4.03
N GLY A 241 13.16 4.28 -5.24
CA GLY A 241 13.68 3.74 -6.49
C GLY A 241 12.76 2.72 -7.16
N PHE A 242 11.75 2.19 -6.47
CA PHE A 242 10.80 1.24 -7.07
C PHE A 242 9.97 1.88 -8.18
N LEU A 243 9.29 2.99 -7.89
CA LEU A 243 8.49 3.71 -8.89
C LEU A 243 9.36 4.57 -9.79
N ARG A 244 9.24 4.37 -11.10
CA ARG A 244 9.94 5.12 -12.14
C ARG A 244 9.01 6.07 -12.89
N PRO A 245 9.51 7.22 -13.36
CA PRO A 245 8.72 8.12 -14.19
C PRO A 245 8.22 7.46 -15.47
N ASN A 246 7.01 7.82 -15.90
CA ASN A 246 6.34 7.30 -17.11
C ASN A 246 6.19 5.77 -17.16
N SER A 247 6.32 5.06 -16.04
CA SER A 247 6.09 3.62 -15.99
C SER A 247 4.59 3.29 -16.05
N VAL A 248 4.28 2.09 -16.54
CA VAL A 248 3.02 1.42 -16.27
C VAL A 248 3.14 0.76 -14.91
N VAL A 249 2.31 1.16 -13.96
CA VAL A 249 2.30 0.58 -12.61
C VAL A 249 1.23 -0.50 -12.54
N VAL A 250 1.63 -1.71 -12.19
CA VAL A 250 0.72 -2.86 -12.07
C VAL A 250 0.68 -3.28 -10.61
N VAL A 251 -0.51 -3.29 -10.02
CA VAL A 251 -0.73 -3.79 -8.66
C VAL A 251 -1.45 -5.12 -8.73
N ALA A 252 -0.71 -6.21 -8.50
CA ALA A 252 -1.25 -7.56 -8.38
C ALA A 252 -1.49 -7.86 -6.90
N LEU A 253 -2.75 -7.78 -6.45
CA LEU A 253 -3.16 -8.00 -5.07
C LEU A 253 -3.77 -9.38 -4.91
N ILE A 254 -3.34 -10.16 -3.91
CA ILE A 254 -3.78 -11.55 -3.72
C ILE A 254 -4.16 -11.77 -2.27
N SER A 255 -5.41 -12.16 -2.02
CA SER A 255 -5.93 -12.45 -0.69
C SER A 255 -7.21 -13.29 -0.75
N ASP A 256 -7.36 -14.24 0.18
CA ASP A 256 -8.60 -14.98 0.40
C ASP A 256 -9.51 -14.32 1.47
N GLU A 257 -9.05 -13.22 2.08
CA GLU A 257 -9.75 -12.47 3.11
C GLU A 257 -10.39 -11.16 2.61
N SER A 258 -11.18 -10.54 3.48
CA SER A 258 -11.74 -9.20 3.23
C SER A 258 -10.76 -8.10 3.68
N ASP A 259 -10.65 -7.01 2.91
CA ASP A 259 -9.82 -5.86 3.30
C ASP A 259 -10.26 -5.24 4.63
N CYS A 260 -9.36 -5.27 5.62
CA CYS A 260 -9.56 -4.67 6.93
C CYS A 260 -8.73 -3.40 7.14
N SER A 261 -8.42 -2.66 6.07
CA SER A 261 -7.67 -1.41 6.14
C SER A 261 -8.34 -0.37 7.05
N ALA A 262 -7.96 -0.39 8.32
CA ALA A 262 -8.65 0.22 9.44
C ALA A 262 -8.12 1.62 9.70
N ARG A 263 -9.02 2.58 9.84
CA ARG A 263 -8.69 3.93 10.31
C ARG A 263 -8.79 4.06 11.82
N ASP A 264 -9.59 3.19 12.46
CA ASP A 264 -9.75 3.11 13.90
C ASP A 264 -9.22 1.76 14.39
N LEU A 265 -8.02 1.76 14.96
CA LEU A 265 -7.35 0.55 15.45
C LEU A 265 -7.99 -0.02 16.73
N ASP A 266 -8.90 0.71 17.37
CA ASP A 266 -9.71 0.16 18.47
C ASP A 266 -10.62 -0.97 17.96
N LEU A 267 -10.88 -1.04 16.64
CA LEU A 267 -11.56 -2.15 15.98
C LEU A 267 -10.95 -3.50 16.36
N PHE A 268 -9.62 -3.53 16.50
CA PHE A 268 -8.85 -4.74 16.79
C PHE A 268 -8.76 -5.05 18.29
N VAL A 269 -9.15 -4.13 19.17
CA VAL A 269 -9.08 -4.36 20.62
C VAL A 269 -10.18 -5.33 21.05
N VAL A 270 -9.78 -6.54 21.50
CA VAL A 270 -10.68 -7.66 21.87
C VAL A 270 -11.87 -7.20 22.70
N SER A 271 -11.64 -6.38 23.72
CA SER A 271 -12.62 -5.95 24.71
C SER A 271 -13.20 -4.55 24.49
N HIS A 272 -12.97 -3.93 23.32
CA HIS A 272 -13.46 -2.57 23.07
C HIS A 272 -14.99 -2.51 23.15
N PRO A 273 -15.59 -1.63 23.98
CA PRO A 273 -17.02 -1.67 24.26
C PRO A 273 -17.89 -1.40 23.02
N THR A 274 -17.38 -0.64 22.05
CA THR A 274 -18.09 -0.35 20.79
C THR A 274 -18.09 -1.57 19.86
N TYR A 275 -16.96 -2.26 19.74
CA TYR A 275 -16.74 -3.27 18.70
C TYR A 275 -16.91 -4.72 19.18
N SER A 276 -16.95 -4.96 20.50
CA SER A 276 -17.05 -6.30 21.09
C SER A 276 -18.49 -6.76 21.39
N THR A 277 -19.49 -6.00 20.97
CA THR A 277 -20.90 -6.29 21.27
C THR A 277 -21.74 -6.44 20.00
N GLY A 278 -22.85 -7.17 20.11
CA GLY A 278 -23.77 -7.39 18.98
C GLY A 278 -23.33 -8.51 18.04
N GLU A 279 -23.97 -8.55 16.89
CA GLU A 279 -23.82 -9.59 15.85
C GLU A 279 -22.38 -9.65 15.28
N TYR A 280 -21.73 -8.49 15.13
CA TYR A 280 -20.35 -8.38 14.64
C TYR A 280 -19.31 -8.26 15.78
N GLY A 281 -19.67 -8.68 17.01
CA GLY A 281 -18.79 -8.55 18.18
C GLY A 281 -17.52 -9.41 18.11
N ASN A 282 -17.58 -10.52 17.35
CA ASN A 282 -16.45 -11.39 17.08
C ASN A 282 -15.39 -10.64 16.26
N LEU A 283 -14.12 -10.69 16.66
CA LEU A 283 -13.01 -10.00 16.01
C LEU A 283 -12.96 -10.21 14.50
N ASN A 284 -13.13 -11.44 14.02
CA ASN A 284 -13.05 -11.79 12.60
C ASN A 284 -14.16 -11.16 11.76
N LEU A 285 -15.26 -10.72 12.40
CA LEU A 285 -16.41 -10.14 11.73
C LEU A 285 -16.38 -8.61 11.71
N ARG A 286 -15.48 -7.98 12.47
CA ARG A 286 -15.55 -6.54 12.75
C ARG A 286 -15.29 -5.68 11.52
N CYS A 287 -14.35 -6.08 10.67
CA CYS A 287 -14.01 -5.35 9.46
C CYS A 287 -15.24 -5.20 8.54
N ALA A 288 -16.03 -6.27 8.42
CA ALA A 288 -17.26 -6.26 7.63
C ALA A 288 -18.44 -5.60 8.37
N GLY A 289 -18.50 -5.72 9.70
CA GLY A 289 -19.57 -5.17 10.54
C GLY A 289 -19.49 -3.68 10.83
N PHE A 290 -18.30 -3.09 10.76
CA PHE A 290 -18.04 -1.69 11.10
C PHE A 290 -17.32 -0.97 9.95
N PRO A 291 -17.97 -0.78 8.79
CA PRO A 291 -17.33 -0.12 7.65
C PRO A 291 -16.88 1.32 7.95
N ASP A 292 -17.51 2.00 8.91
CA ASP A 292 -17.09 3.32 9.39
C ASP A 292 -15.77 3.29 10.18
N ALA A 293 -15.30 2.14 10.63
CA ALA A 293 -13.97 1.99 11.25
C ALA A 293 -12.86 1.75 10.22
N LEU A 294 -13.22 1.57 8.93
CA LEU A 294 -12.28 1.39 7.83
C LEU A 294 -12.06 2.69 7.08
N HIS A 295 -10.92 2.79 6.40
CA HIS A 295 -10.73 3.84 5.40
C HIS A 295 -11.71 3.65 4.23
N PRO A 296 -12.26 4.75 3.66
CA PRO A 296 -13.13 4.67 2.50
C PRO A 296 -12.34 4.23 1.27
N VAL A 297 -12.95 3.39 0.42
CA VAL A 297 -12.29 2.87 -0.79
C VAL A 297 -11.77 3.97 -1.72
N GLY A 298 -12.49 5.10 -1.82
CA GLY A 298 -12.08 6.23 -2.67
C GLY A 298 -10.70 6.80 -2.33
N ARG A 299 -10.24 6.69 -1.09
CA ARG A 299 -8.86 7.07 -0.70
C ARG A 299 -7.82 6.31 -1.51
N TYR A 300 -8.07 5.03 -1.80
CA TYR A 300 -7.14 4.19 -2.55
C TYR A 300 -7.19 4.48 -4.05
N VAL A 301 -8.33 4.95 -4.56
CA VAL A 301 -8.41 5.49 -5.92
C VAL A 301 -7.55 6.76 -6.02
N ASP A 302 -7.65 7.67 -5.04
CA ASP A 302 -6.84 8.89 -4.99
C ASP A 302 -5.34 8.55 -4.95
N VAL A 303 -4.95 7.50 -4.20
CA VAL A 303 -3.57 7.01 -4.20
C VAL A 303 -3.12 6.61 -5.61
N LEU A 304 -3.87 5.73 -6.26
CA LEU A 304 -3.50 5.17 -7.56
C LEU A 304 -3.51 6.23 -8.67
N LEU A 305 -4.39 7.23 -8.62
CA LEU A 305 -4.51 8.24 -9.67
C LEU A 305 -3.72 9.52 -9.43
N THR A 306 -3.45 9.89 -8.17
CA THR A 306 -2.96 11.26 -7.85
C THR A 306 -1.75 11.32 -6.94
N HIS A 307 -1.42 10.23 -6.23
CA HIS A 307 -0.35 10.26 -5.23
C HIS A 307 0.82 9.32 -5.54
N LEU A 308 0.89 8.76 -6.75
CA LEU A 308 2.09 8.04 -7.16
C LEU A 308 3.29 8.99 -7.28
N ARG A 309 4.44 8.55 -6.75
CA ARG A 309 5.67 9.37 -6.74
C ARG A 309 6.16 9.65 -8.15
N GLY A 310 6.40 10.91 -8.48
CA GLY A 310 7.25 11.31 -9.61
C GLY A 310 6.68 11.05 -11.00
N THR A 311 5.40 10.68 -11.10
CA THR A 311 4.79 10.24 -12.35
C THR A 311 3.66 11.18 -12.78
N ARG A 312 4.00 12.16 -13.63
CA ARG A 312 2.98 12.74 -14.51
C ARG A 312 2.78 11.73 -15.64
N ASN A 313 1.54 11.30 -15.91
CA ASN A 313 1.17 10.29 -16.92
C ASN A 313 1.59 8.83 -16.62
N THR A 314 1.44 8.36 -15.38
CA THR A 314 1.48 6.92 -15.12
C THR A 314 0.10 6.31 -15.29
N ASP A 315 0.04 5.23 -16.06
CA ASP A 315 -1.15 4.39 -16.11
C ASP A 315 -1.02 3.30 -15.06
N VAL A 316 -2.12 3.08 -14.33
CA VAL A 316 -2.20 2.08 -13.28
C VAL A 316 -3.15 0.98 -13.70
N VAL A 317 -2.69 -0.26 -13.58
CA VAL A 317 -3.49 -1.47 -13.68
C VAL A 317 -3.67 -2.06 -12.27
N PHE A 318 -4.88 -2.00 -11.73
CA PHE A 318 -5.22 -2.65 -10.46
C PHE A 318 -5.82 -4.04 -10.72
N ALA A 319 -5.15 -5.08 -10.25
CA ALA A 319 -5.50 -6.47 -10.51
C ALA A 319 -5.68 -7.23 -9.19
N PRO A 320 -6.87 -7.22 -8.57
CA PRO A 320 -7.17 -8.08 -7.43
C PRO A 320 -7.47 -9.52 -7.86
N LEU A 321 -6.80 -10.47 -7.20
CA LEU A 321 -7.08 -11.90 -7.21
C LEU A 321 -7.65 -12.28 -5.84
N VAL A 322 -8.98 -12.25 -5.73
CA VAL A 322 -9.67 -12.22 -4.44
C VAL A 322 -10.85 -13.18 -4.39
N GLY A 323 -11.52 -13.27 -3.24
CA GLY A 323 -12.72 -14.08 -3.07
C GLY A 323 -13.90 -13.59 -3.92
N VAL A 324 -14.00 -14.16 -5.12
CA VAL A 324 -15.12 -14.02 -6.05
C VAL A 324 -15.35 -15.37 -6.72
N ALA A 325 -16.61 -15.73 -6.97
CA ALA A 325 -16.91 -16.98 -7.69
C ALA A 325 -16.30 -16.94 -9.10
N PRO A 326 -15.63 -18.00 -9.59
CA PRO A 326 -15.02 -18.01 -10.92
C PRO A 326 -16.00 -17.65 -12.05
N ALA A 327 -17.28 -18.00 -11.89
CA ALA A 327 -18.34 -17.70 -12.87
C ALA A 327 -18.74 -16.22 -12.95
N LEU A 328 -18.32 -15.38 -11.99
CA LEU A 328 -18.57 -13.94 -11.99
C LEU A 328 -17.39 -13.14 -12.57
N VAL A 329 -16.24 -13.77 -12.80
CA VAL A 329 -15.08 -13.09 -13.39
C VAL A 329 -15.42 -12.71 -14.84
N GLY A 330 -15.27 -11.42 -15.16
CA GLY A 330 -15.59 -10.85 -16.47
C GLY A 330 -17.03 -10.35 -16.62
N GLU A 331 -17.88 -10.49 -15.58
CA GLU A 331 -19.17 -9.81 -15.51
C GLU A 331 -19.01 -8.31 -15.17
N ASP A 332 -20.07 -7.52 -15.31
CA ASP A 332 -20.08 -6.11 -14.92
C ASP A 332 -19.84 -5.94 -13.41
N TRP A 333 -19.06 -4.92 -13.02
CA TRP A 333 -18.73 -4.65 -11.61
C TRP A 333 -19.96 -4.55 -10.70
N GLY A 334 -21.02 -3.91 -11.18
CA GLY A 334 -22.28 -3.77 -10.45
C GLY A 334 -22.98 -5.12 -10.24
N ASP A 335 -22.94 -6.00 -11.24
CA ASP A 335 -23.51 -7.35 -11.15
C ASP A 335 -22.69 -8.24 -10.21
N ILE A 336 -21.35 -8.15 -10.25
CA ILE A 336 -20.48 -8.85 -9.29
C ILE A 336 -20.79 -8.38 -7.87
N LEU A 337 -20.85 -7.07 -7.63
CA LEU A 337 -21.17 -6.51 -6.31
C LEU A 337 -22.61 -6.81 -5.87
N ALA A 338 -23.56 -7.02 -6.79
CA ALA A 338 -24.93 -7.40 -6.47
C ALA A 338 -25.07 -8.90 -6.18
N ALA A 339 -24.10 -9.73 -6.56
CA ALA A 339 -24.16 -11.18 -6.39
C ALA A 339 -24.36 -11.57 -4.91
N PRO A 340 -25.17 -12.61 -4.62
CA PRO A 340 -25.37 -13.09 -3.25
C PRO A 340 -24.07 -13.50 -2.55
N SER A 341 -23.15 -14.16 -3.27
CA SER A 341 -21.85 -14.58 -2.74
C SER A 341 -20.91 -13.42 -2.44
N GLN A 342 -21.22 -12.22 -2.90
CA GLN A 342 -20.46 -11.03 -2.55
C GLN A 342 -21.08 -10.29 -1.35
N GLN A 343 -22.27 -10.63 -0.87
CA GLN A 343 -22.88 -9.88 0.25
C GLN A 343 -22.20 -10.22 1.58
N ILE A 344 -22.19 -9.24 2.49
CA ILE A 344 -21.75 -9.47 3.87
C ILE A 344 -22.83 -10.26 4.59
N ALA A 345 -22.58 -11.55 4.79
CA ALA A 345 -23.42 -12.45 5.55
C ALA A 345 -22.53 -13.21 6.54
N ILE A 346 -23.03 -13.44 7.76
CA ILE A 346 -22.32 -14.22 8.78
C ILE A 346 -22.70 -15.68 8.59
N ALA A 347 -21.70 -16.56 8.59
CA ALA A 347 -21.90 -18.00 8.49
C ALA A 347 -22.61 -18.56 9.73
N ASP A 348 -23.17 -19.76 9.60
CA ASP A 348 -23.91 -20.45 10.68
C ASP A 348 -23.10 -20.64 11.98
N ASP A 349 -21.77 -20.60 11.90
CA ASP A 349 -20.87 -20.69 13.06
C ASP A 349 -20.83 -19.41 13.91
N GLY A 350 -21.31 -18.29 13.39
CA GLY A 350 -21.34 -16.99 14.04
C GLY A 350 -19.95 -16.37 14.27
N ILE A 351 -18.90 -16.88 13.62
CA ILE A 351 -17.52 -16.44 13.81
C ILE A 351 -16.81 -16.05 12.52
N GLN A 352 -17.35 -16.43 11.35
CA GLN A 352 -16.80 -16.06 10.03
C GLN A 352 -17.89 -15.53 9.11
N LEU A 353 -17.48 -14.86 8.03
CA LEU A 353 -18.37 -14.52 6.94
C LEU A 353 -18.71 -15.76 6.12
N GLU A 354 -19.86 -15.74 5.45
CA GLU A 354 -20.13 -16.66 4.36
C GLU A 354 -19.04 -16.55 3.28
N ARG A 355 -18.72 -17.68 2.65
CA ARG A 355 -17.68 -17.74 1.63
C ARG A 355 -18.21 -17.19 0.32
N ALA A 356 -17.37 -16.41 -0.37
CA ALA A 356 -17.64 -15.97 -1.73
C ALA A 356 -17.36 -17.05 -2.76
N CYS A 357 -16.32 -17.87 -2.51
CA CYS A 357 -15.96 -19.01 -3.33
C CYS A 357 -15.16 -20.05 -2.52
N GLU A 358 -15.09 -21.27 -3.05
CA GLU A 358 -14.30 -22.36 -2.49
C GLU A 358 -13.82 -23.28 -3.63
N SER A 359 -12.60 -23.79 -3.51
CA SER A 359 -12.03 -24.85 -4.36
C SER A 359 -11.16 -25.79 -3.51
N GLU A 360 -10.49 -26.76 -4.14
CA GLU A 360 -9.60 -27.68 -3.40
C GLU A 360 -8.45 -26.90 -2.74
N GLY A 361 -8.49 -26.78 -1.42
CA GLY A 361 -7.47 -26.09 -0.64
C GLY A 361 -7.62 -24.57 -0.55
N THR A 362 -8.69 -23.99 -1.10
CA THR A 362 -8.94 -22.53 -1.07
C THR A 362 -10.33 -22.23 -0.57
N GLN A 363 -10.47 -21.34 0.41
CA GLN A 363 -11.74 -20.84 0.90
C GLN A 363 -11.61 -19.34 1.05
N ALA A 364 -12.44 -18.57 0.34
CA ALA A 364 -12.27 -17.12 0.32
C ALA A 364 -13.55 -16.37 0.67
N HIS A 365 -13.38 -15.30 1.44
CA HIS A 365 -14.41 -14.37 1.84
C HIS A 365 -14.64 -13.27 0.78
N PRO A 366 -15.78 -12.55 0.83
CA PRO A 366 -16.12 -11.58 -0.21
C PRO A 366 -15.09 -10.46 -0.42
N GLY A 367 -14.49 -10.43 -1.61
CA GLY A 367 -13.55 -9.39 -2.03
C GLY A 367 -14.16 -8.02 -2.36
N ARG A 368 -15.30 -7.64 -1.74
CA ARG A 368 -16.12 -6.48 -2.14
C ARG A 368 -15.33 -5.17 -2.25
N ARG A 369 -14.49 -4.87 -1.27
CA ARG A 369 -13.74 -3.59 -1.21
C ARG A 369 -12.74 -3.47 -2.36
N PHE A 370 -12.14 -4.58 -2.79
CA PHE A 370 -11.27 -4.63 -3.96
C PHE A 370 -12.05 -4.41 -5.25
N ILE A 371 -13.22 -5.05 -5.38
CA ILE A 371 -14.09 -4.91 -6.55
C ILE A 371 -14.63 -3.47 -6.64
N GLN A 372 -14.96 -2.85 -5.50
CA GLN A 372 -15.33 -1.44 -5.43
C GLN A 372 -14.17 -0.52 -5.84
N LEU A 373 -12.93 -0.84 -5.46
CA LEU A 373 -11.75 -0.07 -5.89
C LEU A 373 -11.57 -0.16 -7.40
N ALA A 374 -11.61 -1.37 -7.96
CA ALA A 374 -11.51 -1.62 -9.39
C ALA A 374 -12.58 -0.84 -10.17
N GLN A 375 -13.84 -0.92 -9.74
CA GLN A 375 -14.94 -0.17 -10.36
C GLN A 375 -14.69 1.35 -10.34
N LEU A 376 -14.38 1.90 -9.15
CA LEU A 376 -14.19 3.35 -9.00
C LEU A 376 -12.95 3.86 -9.74
N LEU A 377 -11.93 3.01 -9.90
CA LEU A 377 -10.73 3.30 -10.66
C LEU A 377 -11.05 3.42 -12.16
N GLU A 378 -11.77 2.46 -12.73
CA GLU A 378 -12.19 2.52 -14.15
C GLU A 378 -13.15 3.66 -14.43
N GLU A 379 -14.09 3.95 -13.52
CA GLU A 379 -15.00 5.11 -13.64
C GLU A 379 -14.24 6.45 -13.71
N GLN A 380 -13.00 6.49 -13.21
CA GLN A 380 -12.12 7.66 -13.22
C GLN A 380 -11.00 7.56 -14.28
N GLY A 381 -11.08 6.57 -15.18
CA GLY A 381 -10.17 6.43 -16.31
C GLY A 381 -8.89 5.64 -16.03
N GLY A 382 -8.79 4.93 -14.90
CA GLY A 382 -7.74 3.93 -14.67
C GLY A 382 -8.11 2.57 -15.25
N HIS A 383 -7.22 1.58 -15.05
CA HIS A 383 -7.38 0.22 -15.59
C HIS A 383 -7.53 -0.79 -14.46
N ALA A 384 -8.42 -1.78 -14.64
CA ALA A 384 -8.55 -2.86 -13.69
C ALA A 384 -8.87 -4.20 -14.36
N THR A 385 -8.52 -5.29 -13.67
CA THR A 385 -8.92 -6.64 -14.06
C THR A 385 -9.15 -7.47 -12.81
N LEU A 386 -10.10 -8.40 -12.84
CA LEU A 386 -10.44 -9.23 -11.67
C LEU A 386 -10.01 -10.68 -11.87
N GLY A 387 -9.41 -11.26 -10.83
CA GLY A 387 -9.19 -12.69 -10.71
C GLY A 387 -10.01 -13.30 -9.58
N SER A 388 -10.39 -14.57 -9.74
CA SER A 388 -10.90 -15.39 -8.63
C SER A 388 -9.77 -16.19 -8.02
N ILE A 389 -9.53 -16.02 -6.72
CA ILE A 389 -8.52 -16.79 -5.99
C ILE A 389 -8.84 -18.29 -5.93
N CYS A 390 -10.11 -18.65 -6.11
CA CYS A 390 -10.63 -20.02 -6.13
C CYS A 390 -10.50 -20.71 -7.50
N GLN A 391 -9.75 -20.16 -8.45
CA GLN A 391 -9.40 -20.89 -9.67
C GLN A 391 -8.35 -21.99 -9.39
N ASP A 392 -8.41 -23.07 -10.18
CA ASP A 392 -7.46 -24.20 -10.11
C ASP A 392 -6.01 -23.75 -10.41
N ASP A 393 -5.88 -22.73 -11.27
CA ASP A 393 -4.63 -22.03 -11.59
C ASP A 393 -4.92 -20.56 -11.90
N TYR A 394 -3.88 -19.72 -11.91
CA TYR A 394 -4.01 -18.27 -12.10
C TYR A 394 -3.63 -17.79 -13.50
N ALA A 395 -3.55 -18.67 -14.50
CA ALA A 395 -3.16 -18.28 -15.86
C ALA A 395 -4.15 -17.25 -16.47
N SER A 396 -5.45 -17.41 -16.22
CA SER A 396 -6.46 -16.47 -16.74
C SER A 396 -6.35 -15.08 -16.11
N TYR A 397 -6.04 -15.02 -14.81
CA TYR A 397 -5.78 -13.77 -14.09
C TYR A 397 -4.57 -13.04 -14.67
N PHE A 398 -3.46 -13.75 -14.90
CA PHE A 398 -2.26 -13.17 -15.50
C PHE A 398 -2.45 -12.74 -16.96
N ALA A 399 -3.28 -13.47 -17.73
CA ALA A 399 -3.69 -13.05 -19.06
C ALA A 399 -4.52 -11.74 -19.01
N GLY A 400 -5.39 -11.58 -18.01
CA GLY A 400 -6.12 -10.34 -17.78
C GLY A 400 -5.19 -9.16 -17.51
N ILE A 401 -4.17 -9.34 -16.65
CA ILE A 401 -3.15 -8.31 -16.41
C ILE A 401 -2.46 -7.91 -17.72
N LEU A 402 -2.03 -8.90 -18.52
CA LEU A 402 -1.38 -8.62 -19.80
C LEU A 402 -2.28 -7.86 -20.77
N ALA A 403 -3.58 -8.17 -20.80
CA ALA A 403 -4.53 -7.49 -21.68
C ALA A 403 -4.67 -5.99 -21.34
N GLU A 404 -4.60 -5.64 -20.06
CA GLU A 404 -4.60 -4.23 -19.61
C GLU A 404 -3.24 -3.54 -19.83
N VAL A 405 -2.14 -4.26 -19.63
CA VAL A 405 -0.78 -3.69 -19.76
C VAL A 405 -0.38 -3.48 -21.22
N GLU A 406 -0.67 -4.42 -22.12
CA GLU A 406 -0.28 -4.38 -23.54
C GLU A 406 -0.54 -3.04 -24.24
N PRO A 407 -1.76 -2.45 -24.19
CA PRO A 407 -2.03 -1.16 -24.84
C PRO A 407 -1.27 0.02 -24.20
N LEU A 408 -0.79 -0.13 -22.97
CA LEU A 408 -0.12 0.92 -22.20
C LEU A 408 1.40 0.94 -22.39
N LEU A 409 1.98 -0.10 -22.99
CA LEU A 409 3.44 -0.23 -23.13
C LEU A 409 4.07 0.75 -24.13
N THR A 410 3.27 1.47 -24.92
CA THR A 410 3.76 2.49 -25.85
C THR A 410 3.28 3.85 -25.39
N ALA A 411 4.18 4.81 -25.24
CA ALA A 411 3.79 6.19 -24.95
C ALA A 411 3.15 6.83 -26.18
N ASP A 412 1.83 7.02 -26.18
CA ASP A 412 1.12 7.66 -27.30
C ASP A 412 1.35 9.18 -27.34
N THR A 413 1.41 9.83 -26.17
CA THR A 413 1.75 11.25 -26.01
C THR A 413 2.65 11.44 -24.79
N CYS A 414 3.42 12.53 -24.81
CA CYS A 414 4.27 12.96 -23.70
C CYS A 414 3.78 14.34 -23.28
N ASP A 415 2.71 14.37 -22.50
CA ASP A 415 2.05 15.61 -22.05
C ASP A 415 2.62 16.14 -20.74
#